data_AF-A0A2T3A519-F1
#
_entry.id   AF-A0A2T3A519-F1
#
_cell.length_a   1.000
_cell.length_b   1.000
_cell.length_c   1.000
_cell.angle_alpha   90.00
_cell.angle_beta   90.00
_cell.angle_gamma   90.00
#
_symmetry.space_group_name_H-M   'P 1'
#
loop_
_entity.id
_entity.type
_entity.pdbx_description
1 polymer ?
#
loop_
_entity_poly.entity_id
_entity_poly.type
_entity_poly.pdbx_seq_one_letter_code
_entity_poly.pdbx_strand_id
1 'polypeptide(L)'
;MKEFQPMVQPTNAAVTIKQDQSNIIKDSFELPTLLAVGGLLQAVTLLILPVRYALLPLGFLLGRSIITTILETRSLSSKPFNPSIVHGITTAQLPLSGGSTSSSTTTTGLQANFGTTSASSPVVVFHLGVYFNHPLGFLAPGSKEIGGHFSAMEKDLLANRSSNGLISSSSWRGTTRSSKNCVLLIAYFRSAEDLNHFAHSKTHRDGWNWYNKFVRESGYHHFGLFHETFVSPKGEWESIYIDCEPTLLGGGSVRIGQGEKEGGEEHQAEEQVGNEDKDDKEVWIRPLVNAKHPALRTQAKRMSSLLGLREEV
;
A
#
# COMPACT_ATOMS: atom_id res chain seq x y z
N MET A 1 -23.00 14.66 17.75
CA MET A 1 -21.53 14.60 17.87
C MET A 1 -20.92 15.17 16.59
N LYS A 2 -19.68 15.66 16.63
CA LYS A 2 -18.99 16.13 15.41
C LYS A 2 -18.69 14.92 14.51
N GLU A 3 -18.56 15.16 13.21
CA GLU A 3 -18.14 14.17 12.23
C GLU A 3 -16.61 14.06 12.17
N PHE A 4 -16.09 12.89 11.80
CA PHE A 4 -14.68 12.72 11.48
C PHE A 4 -14.28 13.61 10.29
N GLN A 5 -13.16 14.32 10.44
CA GLN A 5 -12.69 15.28 9.44
C GLN A 5 -11.61 14.63 8.55
N PRO A 6 -11.76 14.63 7.21
CA PRO A 6 -10.74 14.10 6.31
C PRO A 6 -9.43 14.88 6.42
N MET A 7 -8.31 14.16 6.32
CA MET A 7 -6.96 14.75 6.31
C MET A 7 -6.42 14.95 4.90
N VAL A 8 -7.02 14.31 3.90
CA VAL A 8 -6.61 14.34 2.50
C VAL A 8 -7.82 14.67 1.64
N GLN A 9 -7.61 15.52 0.63
CA GLN A 9 -8.68 15.89 -0.29
C GLN A 9 -9.08 14.71 -1.18
N PRO A 10 -10.37 14.64 -1.60
CA PRO A 10 -10.80 13.68 -2.60
C PRO A 10 -10.05 13.83 -3.93
N THR A 11 -10.02 12.74 -4.69
CA THR A 11 -9.32 12.65 -5.98
C THR A 11 -10.25 12.09 -7.05
N ASN A 12 -9.98 12.38 -8.32
CA ASN A 12 -10.78 11.87 -9.45
C ASN A 12 -10.35 10.47 -9.91
N ALA A 13 -9.32 9.88 -9.28
CA ALA A 13 -8.81 8.57 -9.63
C ALA A 13 -8.27 7.86 -8.38
N ALA A 14 -8.32 6.53 -8.37
CA ALA A 14 -7.79 5.74 -7.27
C ALA A 14 -6.30 6.02 -7.03
N VAL A 15 -5.94 6.34 -5.79
CA VAL A 15 -4.54 6.52 -5.40
C VAL A 15 -3.94 5.17 -5.10
N THR A 16 -2.95 4.77 -5.90
CA THR A 16 -2.12 3.58 -5.64
C THR A 16 -0.74 4.02 -5.20
N ILE A 17 -0.31 3.57 -4.02
CA ILE A 17 1.03 3.82 -3.50
C ILE A 17 1.99 2.99 -4.34
N LYS A 18 2.82 3.66 -5.15
CA LYS A 18 3.82 2.98 -5.98
C LYS A 18 4.92 2.41 -5.10
N GLN A 19 5.17 1.11 -5.23
CA GLN A 19 6.27 0.46 -4.55
C GLN A 19 7.56 0.69 -5.32
N ASP A 20 8.62 1.06 -4.61
CA ASP A 20 9.95 1.17 -5.20
C ASP A 20 10.56 -0.21 -5.44
N GLN A 21 10.71 -0.56 -6.72
CA GLN A 21 11.33 -1.80 -7.18
C GLN A 21 12.85 -1.66 -7.40
N SER A 22 13.45 -0.49 -7.13
CA SER A 22 14.86 -0.20 -7.41
C SER A 22 15.86 -1.06 -6.61
N ASN A 23 15.42 -1.70 -5.52
CA ASN A 23 16.31 -2.40 -4.58
C ASN A 23 16.46 -3.91 -4.83
N ILE A 24 15.93 -4.48 -5.92
CA ILE A 24 15.97 -5.94 -6.17
C ILE A 24 17.40 -6.50 -6.09
N ILE A 25 18.39 -5.84 -6.68
CA ILE A 25 19.80 -6.31 -6.65
C ILE A 25 20.37 -6.19 -5.24
N LYS A 26 20.20 -5.05 -4.59
CA LYS A 26 20.67 -4.80 -3.22
C LYS A 26 20.08 -5.81 -2.23
N ASP A 27 18.81 -6.15 -2.42
CA ASP A 27 18.08 -7.02 -1.50
C ASP A 27 18.26 -8.51 -1.80
N SER A 28 18.73 -8.88 -3.00
CA SER A 28 19.00 -10.28 -3.37
C SER A 28 20.36 -10.79 -2.91
N PHE A 29 21.31 -9.90 -2.57
CA PHE A 29 22.66 -10.26 -2.15
C PHE A 29 22.98 -9.73 -0.76
N GLU A 30 23.78 -10.48 0.00
CA GLU A 30 24.26 -10.01 1.30
C GLU A 30 25.24 -8.84 1.15
N LEU A 31 25.28 -7.96 2.16
CA LEU A 31 26.15 -6.80 2.15
C LEU A 31 27.63 -7.14 1.91
N PRO A 32 28.23 -8.19 2.53
CA PRO A 32 29.62 -8.56 2.24
C PRO A 32 29.85 -8.93 0.77
N THR A 33 28.87 -9.59 0.14
CA THR A 33 28.93 -9.95 -1.28
C THR A 33 28.93 -8.71 -2.16
N LEU A 34 28.04 -7.75 -1.88
CA LEU A 34 27.97 -6.48 -2.61
C LEU A 34 29.26 -5.66 -2.45
N LEU A 35 29.82 -5.62 -1.24
CA LEU A 35 31.09 -4.94 -0.98
C LEU A 35 32.27 -5.62 -1.68
N ALA A 36 32.33 -6.95 -1.70
CA ALA A 36 33.37 -7.69 -2.41
C ALA A 36 33.30 -7.47 -3.92
N VAL A 37 32.10 -7.49 -4.52
CA VAL A 37 31.88 -7.19 -5.94
C VAL A 37 32.31 -5.75 -6.26
N GLY A 38 31.85 -4.78 -5.47
CA GLY A 38 32.23 -3.38 -5.65
C GLY A 38 33.74 -3.15 -5.52
N GLY A 39 34.38 -3.78 -4.52
CA GLY A 39 35.83 -3.73 -4.31
C GLY A 39 36.62 -4.34 -5.46
N LEU A 40 36.18 -5.49 -5.98
CA LEU A 40 36.80 -6.14 -7.14
C LEU A 40 36.68 -5.27 -8.40
N LEU A 41 35.49 -4.74 -8.69
CA LEU A 41 35.28 -3.82 -9.82
C LEU A 41 36.16 -2.57 -9.71
N GLN A 42 36.31 -2.03 -8.51
CA GLN A 42 37.19 -0.90 -8.26
C GLN A 42 38.67 -1.25 -8.48
N ALA A 43 39.11 -2.42 -8.01
CA ALA A 43 40.48 -2.91 -8.23
C ALA A 43 40.78 -3.11 -9.73
N VAL A 44 39.85 -3.71 -10.49
CA VAL A 44 39.98 -3.86 -11.95
C VAL A 44 40.05 -2.49 -12.64
N THR A 45 39.26 -1.51 -12.19
CA THR A 45 39.30 -0.15 -12.74
C THR A 45 40.66 0.52 -12.50
N LEU A 46 41.26 0.30 -11.33
CA LEU A 46 42.62 0.79 -11.00
C LEU A 46 43.72 0.10 -11.84
N LEU A 47 43.50 -1.11 -12.34
CA LEU A 47 44.43 -1.80 -13.24
C LEU A 47 44.39 -1.26 -14.67
N ILE A 48 43.22 -0.79 -15.12
CA ILE A 48 43.01 -0.35 -16.51
C ILE A 48 43.22 1.16 -16.67
N LEU A 49 42.83 1.97 -15.68
CA LEU A 49 42.82 3.43 -15.76
C LEU A 49 43.86 4.06 -14.83
N PRO A 50 44.44 5.23 -15.19
CA PRO A 50 45.23 6.01 -14.25
C PRO A 50 44.44 6.33 -12.98
N VAL A 51 45.10 6.27 -11.82
CA VAL A 51 44.49 6.40 -10.48
C VAL A 51 43.53 7.58 -10.36
N ARG A 52 43.90 8.74 -10.93
CA ARG A 52 43.06 9.96 -10.91
C ARG A 52 41.68 9.78 -11.54
N TYR A 53 41.56 8.96 -12.59
CA TYR A 53 40.29 8.68 -13.26
C TYR A 53 39.55 7.51 -12.61
N ALA A 54 40.28 6.49 -12.15
CA ALA A 54 39.71 5.33 -11.46
C ALA A 54 38.99 5.69 -10.15
N LEU A 55 39.40 6.78 -9.47
CA LEU A 55 38.77 7.23 -8.22
C LEU A 55 37.57 8.18 -8.43
N LEU A 56 37.35 8.71 -9.63
CA LEU A 56 36.26 9.65 -9.89
C LEU A 56 34.87 9.08 -9.56
N PRO A 57 34.53 7.82 -9.91
CA PRO A 57 33.21 7.26 -9.58
C PRO A 57 32.97 7.15 -8.07
N LEU A 58 33.96 6.70 -7.29
CA LEU A 58 33.86 6.64 -5.83
C LEU A 58 33.70 8.04 -5.22
N GLY A 59 34.55 8.98 -5.65
CA GLY A 59 34.50 10.36 -5.18
C GLY A 59 33.15 11.00 -5.49
N PHE A 60 32.60 10.77 -6.68
CA PHE A 60 31.29 11.27 -7.08
C PHE A 60 30.16 10.65 -6.26
N LEU A 61 30.13 9.32 -6.09
CA LEU A 61 29.08 8.65 -5.31
C LEU A 61 29.10 9.06 -3.83
N LEU A 62 30.30 9.11 -3.23
CA LEU A 62 30.47 9.55 -1.85
C LEU A 62 30.13 11.03 -1.69
N GLY A 63 30.63 11.87 -2.59
CA GLY A 63 30.34 13.30 -2.61
C GLY A 63 28.85 13.57 -2.76
N ARG A 64 28.17 12.90 -3.70
CA ARG A 64 26.72 12.96 -3.85
C ARG A 64 26.02 12.56 -2.55
N SER A 65 26.37 11.42 -1.97
CA SER A 65 25.74 10.93 -0.73
C SER A 65 25.90 11.91 0.42
N ILE A 66 27.11 12.46 0.63
CA ILE A 66 27.39 13.44 1.68
C ILE A 66 26.62 14.74 1.40
N ILE A 67 26.67 15.24 0.17
CA ILE A 67 25.98 16.48 -0.20
C ILE A 67 24.48 16.33 -0.03
N THR A 68 23.86 15.24 -0.51
CA THR A 68 22.42 15.02 -0.35
C THR A 68 22.05 14.91 1.13
N THR A 69 22.80 14.16 1.94
CA THR A 69 22.54 14.07 3.38
C THR A 69 22.72 15.41 4.10
N ILE A 70 23.74 16.20 3.75
CA ILE A 70 23.94 17.53 4.33
C ILE A 70 22.81 18.47 3.92
N LEU A 71 22.42 18.48 2.65
CA LEU A 71 21.31 19.30 2.16
C LEU A 71 20.01 18.89 2.85
N GLU A 72 19.72 17.59 2.96
CA GLU A 72 18.51 17.07 3.60
C GLU A 72 18.47 17.37 5.10
N THR A 73 19.60 17.25 5.82
CA THR A 73 19.67 17.52 7.26
C THR A 73 19.72 19.00 7.62
N ARG A 74 20.31 19.86 6.76
CA ARG A 74 20.44 21.31 6.99
C ARG A 74 19.38 22.14 6.31
N SER A 75 18.63 21.56 5.38
CA SER A 75 17.47 22.19 4.80
C SER A 75 16.43 22.40 5.89
N LEU A 76 16.49 23.57 6.53
CA LEU A 76 15.40 24.22 7.29
C LEU A 76 14.19 24.53 6.38
N SER A 77 14.10 23.93 5.19
CA SER A 77 13.11 24.27 4.19
C SER A 77 11.73 23.85 4.66
N SER A 78 10.76 24.73 4.44
CA SER A 78 9.32 24.49 4.51
C SER A 78 8.83 23.37 3.57
N LYS A 79 9.72 22.73 2.80
CA LYS A 79 9.44 21.53 2.01
C LYS A 79 9.81 20.29 2.83
N PRO A 80 8.83 19.45 3.19
CA PRO A 80 9.10 18.21 3.93
C PRO A 80 10.10 17.34 3.18
N PHE A 81 11.01 16.68 3.92
CA PHE A 81 11.92 15.65 3.39
C PHE A 81 11.18 14.58 2.59
N ASN A 82 9.97 14.23 3.04
CA ASN A 82 9.02 13.43 2.29
C ASN A 82 7.66 14.18 2.27
N PRO A 83 7.26 14.79 1.14
CA PRO A 83 6.00 15.54 1.05
C PRO A 83 4.75 14.65 1.21
N SER A 84 4.91 13.33 1.15
CA SER A 84 3.81 12.38 1.36
C SER A 84 3.45 12.19 2.83
N ILE A 85 4.24 12.71 3.78
CA ILE A 85 3.95 12.60 5.21
C ILE A 85 2.71 13.44 5.55
N VAL A 86 1.74 12.81 6.21
CA VAL A 86 0.59 13.49 6.81
C VAL A 86 0.92 13.78 8.26
N HIS A 87 1.11 15.06 8.58
CA HIS A 87 1.48 15.50 9.92
C HIS A 87 0.32 15.46 10.92
N GLY A 88 0.67 15.17 12.18
CA GLY A 88 -0.28 15.04 13.28
C GLY A 88 -0.79 13.61 13.47
N ILE A 89 -1.80 13.47 14.34
CA ILE A 89 -2.38 12.17 14.72
C ILE A 89 -3.61 11.90 13.86
N THR A 90 -3.56 10.82 13.10
CA THR A 90 -4.61 10.41 12.17
C THR A 90 -5.01 8.96 12.40
N THR A 91 -6.18 8.59 11.90
CA THR A 91 -6.74 7.24 11.98
C THR A 91 -7.46 6.93 10.67
N ALA A 92 -7.58 5.66 10.32
CA ALA A 92 -8.38 5.25 9.18
C ALA A 92 -9.84 5.03 9.60
N GLN A 93 -10.78 5.62 8.88
CA GLN A 93 -12.22 5.39 8.96
C GLN A 93 -12.76 5.24 7.54
N LEU A 94 -13.62 4.26 7.29
CA LEU A 94 -14.20 4.09 5.95
C LEU A 94 -15.34 5.08 5.75
N PRO A 95 -15.48 5.69 4.55
CA PRO A 95 -16.61 6.54 4.26
C PRO A 95 -17.90 5.72 4.23
N LEU A 96 -18.99 6.32 4.70
CA LEU A 96 -20.34 5.76 4.67
C LEU A 96 -20.97 5.97 3.29
N SER A 97 -21.68 4.97 2.81
CA SER A 97 -22.49 5.05 1.58
C SER A 97 -23.74 5.89 1.84
N GLY A 98 -23.67 7.18 1.55
CA GLY A 98 -24.80 8.11 1.71
C GLY A 98 -24.35 9.50 2.13
N GLY A 99 -24.48 10.47 1.23
CA GLY A 99 -24.11 11.85 1.51
C GLY A 99 -25.06 12.51 2.51
N SER A 100 -24.50 13.19 3.52
CA SER A 100 -25.12 14.40 4.06
C SER A 100 -24.13 15.29 4.81
N THR A 101 -24.06 16.54 4.33
CA THR A 101 -23.84 17.80 5.04
C THR A 101 -22.73 17.88 6.11
N SER A 102 -21.49 18.21 5.70
CA SER A 102 -20.80 19.40 6.25
C SER A 102 -19.48 19.76 5.52
N SER A 103 -19.47 20.92 4.86
CA SER A 103 -18.34 21.84 4.61
C SER A 103 -16.98 21.29 4.11
N SER A 104 -16.96 20.61 2.96
CA SER A 104 -15.80 20.60 2.08
C SER A 104 -16.31 20.53 0.64
N THR A 105 -16.43 21.70 0.03
CA THR A 105 -16.99 21.88 -1.31
C THR A 105 -16.01 21.35 -2.34
N THR A 106 -16.32 20.20 -2.92
CA THR A 106 -15.67 19.73 -4.15
C THR A 106 -16.47 20.27 -5.34
N THR A 107 -15.81 20.55 -6.48
CA THR A 107 -16.43 21.09 -7.71
C THR A 107 -17.54 20.18 -8.30
N THR A 108 -17.75 19.00 -7.73
CA THR A 108 -18.68 17.94 -8.18
C THR A 108 -19.81 17.62 -7.21
N GLY A 109 -19.89 18.25 -6.02
CA GLY A 109 -21.00 18.10 -5.06
C GLY A 109 -21.05 16.78 -4.26
N LEU A 110 -20.22 15.78 -4.59
CA LEU A 110 -20.04 14.56 -3.80
C LEU A 110 -19.03 14.81 -2.68
N GLN A 111 -19.43 14.52 -1.44
CA GLN A 111 -18.59 14.73 -0.26
C GLN A 111 -18.39 13.42 0.51
N ALA A 112 -17.16 13.22 1.04
CA ALA A 112 -16.89 12.15 2.00
C ALA A 112 -17.72 12.34 3.27
N ASN A 113 -18.49 11.33 3.64
CA ASN A 113 -19.15 11.24 4.93
C ASN A 113 -18.46 10.13 5.74
N PHE A 114 -17.86 10.45 6.88
CA PHE A 114 -17.21 9.47 7.76
C PHE A 114 -18.03 9.20 9.03
N GLY A 115 -19.15 9.88 9.20
CA GLY A 115 -20.01 9.75 10.37
C GLY A 115 -19.31 10.12 11.68
N THR A 116 -19.90 9.66 12.78
CA THR A 116 -19.46 10.01 14.14
C THR A 116 -18.96 8.80 14.95
N THR A 117 -19.11 7.59 14.40
CA THR A 117 -18.77 6.32 15.05
C THR A 117 -17.48 5.78 14.46
N SER A 118 -16.53 5.40 15.32
CA SER A 118 -15.29 4.76 14.86
C SER A 118 -15.55 3.31 14.45
N ALA A 119 -14.79 2.83 13.47
CA ALA A 119 -14.88 1.48 12.93
C ALA A 119 -16.31 1.14 12.50
N SER A 120 -16.99 2.09 11.84
CA SER A 120 -18.41 2.00 11.46
C SER A 120 -18.73 0.91 10.44
N SER A 121 -17.71 0.36 9.77
CA SER A 121 -17.77 -0.69 8.76
C SER A 121 -16.79 -1.81 9.11
N PRO A 122 -17.05 -3.07 8.71
CA PRO A 122 -16.07 -4.15 8.85
C PRO A 122 -14.89 -3.95 7.90
N VAL A 123 -13.77 -4.61 8.19
CA VAL A 123 -12.61 -4.70 7.29
C VAL A 123 -12.06 -6.11 7.26
N VAL A 124 -11.55 -6.52 6.12
CA VAL A 124 -10.81 -7.78 5.96
C VAL A 124 -9.35 -7.47 5.68
N VAL A 125 -8.45 -8.11 6.42
CA VAL A 125 -7.00 -8.01 6.22
C VAL A 125 -6.50 -9.33 5.64
N PHE A 126 -5.95 -9.25 4.45
CA PHE A 126 -5.36 -10.38 3.74
C PHE A 126 -3.85 -10.26 3.70
N HIS A 127 -3.16 -11.19 4.33
CA HIS A 127 -1.72 -11.37 4.23
C HIS A 127 -1.43 -12.39 3.15
N LEU A 128 -0.55 -12.06 2.21
CA LEU A 128 -0.01 -13.00 1.23
C LEU A 128 1.51 -12.87 1.22
N GLY A 129 2.19 -13.92 1.61
CA GLY A 129 3.63 -13.94 1.61
C GLY A 129 4.23 -14.89 0.59
N VAL A 130 5.34 -14.46 0.02
CA VAL A 130 6.15 -15.21 -0.95
C VAL A 130 7.58 -15.31 -0.44
N TYR A 131 8.05 -16.52 -0.23
CA TYR A 131 9.41 -16.86 0.13
C TYR A 131 10.18 -17.39 -1.09
N PHE A 132 11.39 -16.87 -1.28
CA PHE A 132 12.39 -17.47 -2.16
C PHE A 132 13.46 -18.13 -1.29
N ASN A 133 13.36 -19.44 -1.11
CA ASN A 133 14.30 -20.24 -0.32
C ASN A 133 15.61 -20.53 -1.07
N HIS A 134 15.71 -20.14 -2.35
CA HIS A 134 16.93 -20.28 -3.15
C HIS A 134 17.97 -19.21 -2.75
N PRO A 135 19.28 -19.50 -2.75
CA PRO A 135 20.33 -18.53 -2.40
C PRO A 135 20.33 -17.26 -3.26
N LEU A 136 19.95 -17.38 -4.53
CA LEU A 136 19.81 -16.24 -5.45
C LEU A 136 18.52 -15.43 -5.25
N GLY A 137 17.63 -15.85 -4.34
CA GLY A 137 16.42 -15.10 -4.01
C GLY A 137 15.51 -14.83 -5.20
N PHE A 138 15.24 -13.56 -5.44
CA PHE A 138 14.42 -13.13 -6.57
C PHE A 138 15.04 -13.48 -7.94
N LEU A 139 16.35 -13.73 -8.00
CA LEU A 139 17.05 -14.16 -9.22
C LEU A 139 17.05 -15.69 -9.40
N ALA A 140 16.33 -16.44 -8.55
CA ALA A 140 16.22 -17.89 -8.68
C ALA A 140 15.53 -18.33 -9.99
N PRO A 141 15.85 -19.53 -10.50
CA PRO A 141 15.14 -20.12 -11.63
C PRO A 141 13.63 -20.18 -11.36
N GLY A 142 12.81 -19.70 -12.29
CA GLY A 142 11.34 -19.66 -12.18
C GLY A 142 10.76 -18.39 -11.55
N SER A 143 11.58 -17.52 -10.94
CA SER A 143 11.08 -16.32 -10.27
C SER A 143 10.45 -15.30 -11.22
N LYS A 144 10.96 -15.20 -12.45
CA LYS A 144 10.44 -14.26 -13.46
C LYS A 144 9.04 -14.65 -13.91
N GLU A 145 8.81 -15.93 -14.11
CA GLU A 145 7.54 -16.50 -14.55
C GLU A 145 6.47 -16.33 -13.46
N ILE A 146 6.80 -16.71 -12.22
CA ILE A 146 5.92 -16.50 -11.06
C ILE A 146 5.62 -15.01 -10.87
N GLY A 147 6.65 -14.16 -10.93
CA GLY A 147 6.51 -12.71 -10.82
C GLY A 147 5.58 -12.13 -11.89
N GLY A 148 5.65 -12.63 -13.13
CA GLY A 148 4.76 -12.22 -14.22
C GLY A 148 3.28 -12.51 -13.93
N HIS A 149 2.96 -13.71 -13.44
CA HIS A 149 1.59 -14.05 -13.05
C HIS A 149 1.10 -13.25 -11.84
N PHE A 150 1.96 -13.05 -10.84
CA PHE A 150 1.64 -12.22 -9.68
C PHE A 150 1.35 -10.76 -10.08
N SER A 151 2.18 -10.17 -10.93
CA SER A 151 1.96 -8.83 -11.47
C SER A 151 0.68 -8.72 -12.31
N ALA A 152 0.30 -9.78 -13.04
CA ALA A 152 -0.97 -9.81 -13.76
C ALA A 152 -2.18 -9.81 -12.81
N MET A 153 -2.12 -10.61 -11.75
CA MET A 153 -3.16 -10.64 -10.70
C MET A 153 -3.27 -9.29 -9.97
N GLU A 154 -2.15 -8.66 -9.62
CA GLU A 154 -2.15 -7.34 -8.99
C GLU A 154 -2.75 -6.26 -9.92
N LYS A 155 -2.40 -6.27 -11.21
CA LYS A 155 -2.97 -5.35 -12.19
C LYS A 155 -4.49 -5.54 -12.34
N ASP A 156 -4.95 -6.78 -12.42
CA ASP A 156 -6.38 -7.11 -12.48
C ASP A 156 -7.11 -6.63 -11.22
N LEU A 157 -6.53 -6.90 -10.04
CA LEU A 157 -7.09 -6.46 -8.76
C LEU A 157 -7.18 -4.93 -8.66
N LEU A 158 -6.16 -4.20 -9.12
CA LEU A 158 -6.15 -2.73 -9.12
C LEU A 158 -7.10 -2.12 -10.16
N ALA A 159 -7.20 -2.72 -11.35
CA ALA A 159 -8.14 -2.28 -12.39
C ALA A 159 -9.60 -2.50 -11.96
N ASN A 160 -9.87 -3.61 -11.28
CA ASN A 160 -11.18 -4.01 -10.77
C ASN A 160 -11.33 -3.74 -9.26
N ARG A 161 -10.70 -2.66 -8.77
CA ARG A 161 -10.60 -2.36 -7.33
C ARG A 161 -11.95 -2.30 -6.62
N SER A 162 -12.90 -1.53 -7.18
CA SER A 162 -14.20 -1.30 -6.55
C SER A 162 -15.08 -2.55 -6.55
N SER A 163 -15.09 -3.31 -7.65
CA SER A 163 -15.86 -4.55 -7.78
C SER A 163 -15.29 -5.68 -6.93
N ASN A 164 -13.96 -5.73 -6.77
CA ASN A 164 -13.29 -6.66 -5.85
C ASN A 164 -13.19 -6.14 -4.41
N GLY A 165 -13.82 -5.01 -4.08
CA GLY A 165 -13.82 -4.44 -2.72
C GLY A 165 -12.45 -4.13 -2.13
N LEU A 166 -11.41 -3.93 -2.95
CA LEU A 166 -10.05 -3.64 -2.48
C LEU A 166 -9.97 -2.19 -1.95
N ILE A 167 -9.64 -2.04 -0.67
CA ILE A 167 -9.46 -0.74 0.00
C ILE A 167 -8.04 -0.25 -0.10
N SER A 168 -7.05 -1.11 0.10
CA SER A 168 -5.62 -0.78 0.04
C SER A 168 -4.76 -2.03 -0.15
N SER A 169 -3.53 -1.84 -0.63
CA SER A 169 -2.54 -2.90 -0.78
C SER A 169 -1.15 -2.33 -0.55
N SER A 170 -0.32 -3.05 0.20
CA SER A 170 1.03 -2.64 0.56
C SER A 170 1.96 -3.85 0.64
N SER A 171 3.20 -3.74 0.18
CA SER A 171 4.18 -4.83 0.25
C SER A 171 5.32 -4.44 1.18
N TRP A 172 5.79 -5.47 1.88
CA TRP A 172 6.82 -5.38 2.90
C TRP A 172 7.87 -6.45 2.62
N ARG A 173 9.13 -6.14 2.89
CA ARG A 173 10.22 -7.13 2.79
C ARG A 173 10.55 -7.66 4.18
N GLY A 174 10.63 -8.98 4.31
CA GLY A 174 11.03 -9.64 5.53
C GLY A 174 12.52 -9.43 5.81
N THR A 175 12.85 -9.12 7.06
CA THR A 175 14.23 -8.92 7.54
C THR A 175 14.75 -10.09 8.36
N THR A 176 13.94 -11.13 8.56
CA THR A 176 14.25 -12.28 9.44
C THR A 176 15.35 -13.18 8.92
N ARG A 177 15.72 -13.08 7.63
CA ARG A 177 16.84 -13.81 7.01
C ARG A 177 17.81 -12.82 6.39
N SER A 178 19.10 -13.15 6.41
CA SER A 178 20.16 -12.31 5.82
C SER A 178 19.92 -12.01 4.34
N SER A 179 19.30 -12.96 3.63
CA SER A 179 18.98 -12.85 2.21
C SER A 179 17.74 -12.02 1.88
N LYS A 180 16.94 -11.57 2.87
CA LYS A 180 15.74 -10.72 2.70
C LYS A 180 14.74 -11.16 1.62
N ASN A 181 14.72 -12.45 1.32
CA ASN A 181 13.98 -13.05 0.22
C ASN A 181 12.52 -13.40 0.55
N CYS A 182 11.88 -12.58 1.39
CA CYS A 182 10.47 -12.72 1.72
C CYS A 182 9.77 -11.42 1.38
N VAL A 183 8.70 -11.50 0.59
CA VAL A 183 7.79 -10.36 0.35
C VAL A 183 6.47 -10.70 1.00
N LEU A 184 5.93 -9.79 1.81
CA LEU A 184 4.62 -9.85 2.41
C LEU A 184 3.75 -8.75 1.80
N LEU A 185 2.71 -9.15 1.09
CA LEU A 185 1.60 -8.29 0.69
C LEU A 185 0.57 -8.25 1.82
N ILE A 186 0.19 -7.05 2.24
CA ILE A 186 -0.94 -6.80 3.14
C ILE A 186 -1.97 -6.01 2.34
N ALA A 187 -3.11 -6.63 2.08
CA ALA A 187 -4.23 -6.04 1.36
C ALA A 187 -5.46 -5.94 2.27
N TYR A 188 -6.16 -4.80 2.20
CA TYR A 188 -7.39 -4.56 2.93
C TYR A 188 -8.57 -4.65 1.98
N PHE A 189 -9.59 -5.41 2.34
CA PHE A 189 -10.82 -5.60 1.59
C PHE A 189 -12.03 -5.15 2.42
N ARG A 190 -13.11 -4.77 1.74
CA ARG A 190 -14.38 -4.39 2.37
C ARG A 190 -15.09 -5.59 3.00
N SER A 191 -15.02 -6.76 2.38
CA SER A 191 -15.58 -7.99 2.94
C SER A 191 -14.83 -9.25 2.52
N ALA A 192 -15.14 -10.39 3.15
CA ALA A 192 -14.54 -11.67 2.80
C ALA A 192 -15.11 -12.20 1.47
N GLU A 193 -16.35 -11.84 1.15
CA GLU A 193 -17.01 -12.14 -0.12
C GLU A 193 -16.30 -11.43 -1.27
N ASP A 194 -15.93 -10.15 -1.11
CA ASP A 194 -15.17 -9.39 -2.10
C ASP A 194 -13.80 -10.02 -2.38
N LEU A 195 -13.08 -10.43 -1.32
CA LEU A 195 -11.81 -11.15 -1.45
C LEU A 195 -12.00 -12.50 -2.16
N ASN A 196 -13.05 -13.26 -1.79
CA ASN A 196 -13.36 -14.53 -2.43
C ASN A 196 -13.76 -14.35 -3.90
N HIS A 197 -14.49 -13.29 -4.24
CA HIS A 197 -14.81 -12.95 -5.62
C HIS A 197 -13.53 -12.80 -6.45
N PHE A 198 -12.54 -12.05 -5.95
CA PHE A 198 -11.24 -11.94 -6.61
C PHE A 198 -10.51 -13.29 -6.70
N ALA A 199 -10.51 -14.10 -5.63
CA ALA A 199 -9.86 -15.41 -5.64
C ALA A 199 -10.45 -16.38 -6.68
N HIS A 200 -11.72 -16.20 -7.05
CA HIS A 200 -12.41 -16.96 -8.09
C HIS A 200 -12.33 -16.30 -9.48
N SER A 201 -11.70 -15.12 -9.60
CA SER A 201 -11.55 -14.45 -10.89
C SER A 201 -10.73 -15.30 -11.86
N LYS A 202 -10.96 -15.08 -13.16
CA LYS A 202 -10.25 -15.81 -14.21
C LYS A 202 -8.73 -15.62 -14.09
N THR A 203 -8.27 -14.40 -13.88
CA THR A 203 -6.84 -14.08 -13.76
C THR A 203 -6.18 -14.82 -12.60
N HIS A 204 -6.84 -14.84 -11.44
CA HIS A 204 -6.32 -15.53 -10.26
C HIS A 204 -6.31 -17.05 -10.46
N ARG A 205 -7.41 -17.64 -10.95
CA ARG A 205 -7.51 -19.09 -11.21
C ARG A 205 -6.51 -19.57 -12.25
N ASP A 206 -6.33 -18.83 -13.34
CA ASP A 206 -5.36 -19.16 -14.38
C ASP A 206 -3.93 -19.13 -13.84
N GLY A 207 -3.59 -18.11 -13.04
CA GLY A 207 -2.29 -18.02 -12.37
C GLY A 207 -2.05 -19.16 -11.39
N TRP A 208 -3.04 -19.54 -10.59
CA TRP A 208 -2.93 -20.66 -9.64
C TRP A 208 -2.81 -22.02 -10.33
N ASN A 209 -3.61 -22.25 -11.37
CA ASN A 209 -3.52 -23.46 -12.19
C ASN A 209 -2.15 -23.57 -12.88
N TRP A 210 -1.66 -22.46 -13.43
CA TRP A 210 -0.32 -22.39 -14.01
C TRP A 210 0.76 -22.69 -12.96
N TYR A 211 0.71 -22.06 -11.79
CA TYR A 211 1.69 -22.28 -10.72
C TYR A 211 1.78 -23.76 -10.33
N ASN A 212 0.64 -24.39 -10.06
CA ASN A 212 0.58 -25.81 -9.70
C ASN A 212 1.14 -26.73 -10.79
N LYS A 213 0.91 -26.40 -12.06
CA LYS A 213 1.52 -27.12 -13.18
C LYS A 213 3.02 -26.89 -13.24
N PHE A 214 3.45 -25.63 -13.14
CA PHE A 214 4.84 -25.22 -13.24
C PHE A 214 5.73 -25.86 -12.17
N VAL A 215 5.34 -25.82 -10.89
CA VAL A 215 6.15 -26.42 -9.81
C VAL A 215 6.26 -27.94 -9.93
N ARG A 216 5.19 -28.60 -10.42
CA ARG A 216 5.18 -30.04 -10.66
C ARG A 216 6.08 -30.45 -11.82
N GLU A 217 6.06 -29.72 -12.93
CA GLU A 217 6.87 -30.04 -14.11
C GLU A 217 8.34 -29.65 -13.95
N SER A 218 8.62 -28.53 -13.26
CA SER A 218 9.99 -28.07 -13.02
C SER A 218 10.70 -28.81 -11.87
N GLY A 219 9.95 -29.35 -10.90
CA GLY A 219 10.50 -29.92 -9.67
C GLY A 219 11.09 -28.87 -8.72
N TYR A 220 10.74 -27.59 -8.87
CA TYR A 220 11.23 -26.53 -7.99
C TYR A 220 10.55 -26.56 -6.62
N HIS A 221 11.36 -26.62 -5.56
CA HIS A 221 10.93 -26.62 -4.16
C HIS A 221 11.36 -25.36 -3.38
N HIS A 222 11.94 -24.38 -4.06
CA HIS A 222 12.46 -23.17 -3.44
C HIS A 222 11.47 -22.00 -3.37
N PHE A 223 10.23 -22.19 -3.78
CA PHE A 223 9.16 -21.21 -3.64
C PHE A 223 8.26 -21.58 -2.45
N GLY A 224 8.14 -20.67 -1.49
CA GLY A 224 7.17 -20.77 -0.41
C GLY A 224 6.06 -19.76 -0.63
N LEU A 225 4.80 -20.18 -0.45
CA LEU A 225 3.63 -19.30 -0.49
C LEU A 225 2.85 -19.53 0.80
N PHE A 226 2.37 -18.45 1.41
CA PHE A 226 1.44 -18.53 2.54
C PHE A 226 0.43 -17.39 2.44
N HIS A 227 -0.74 -17.60 3.03
CA HIS A 227 -1.72 -16.53 3.17
C HIS A 227 -2.50 -16.66 4.48
N GLU A 228 -2.95 -15.53 5.00
CA GLU A 228 -3.77 -15.45 6.21
C GLU A 228 -4.87 -14.41 5.97
N THR A 229 -6.11 -14.75 6.32
CA THR A 229 -7.26 -13.85 6.19
C THR A 229 -7.84 -13.57 7.56
N PHE A 230 -7.90 -12.31 7.94
CA PHE A 230 -8.50 -11.84 9.18
C PHE A 230 -9.73 -11.00 8.86
N VAL A 231 -10.86 -11.33 9.46
CA VAL A 231 -12.11 -10.56 9.35
C VAL A 231 -12.30 -9.81 10.65
N SER A 232 -12.30 -8.49 10.60
CA SER A 232 -12.55 -7.62 11.74
C SER A 232 -13.94 -7.01 11.62
N PRO A 233 -14.89 -7.41 12.49
CA PRO A 233 -16.23 -6.85 12.50
C PRO A 233 -16.25 -5.33 12.74
N LYS A 234 -17.38 -4.70 12.41
CA LYS A 234 -17.68 -3.32 12.78
C LYS A 234 -17.45 -3.11 14.29
N GLY A 235 -16.72 -2.06 14.65
CA GLY A 235 -16.40 -1.73 16.04
C GLY A 235 -15.24 -2.51 16.67
N GLU A 236 -14.68 -3.50 15.98
CA GLU A 236 -13.66 -4.41 16.52
C GLU A 236 -12.27 -4.21 15.91
N TRP A 237 -12.02 -3.04 15.33
CA TRP A 237 -10.71 -2.67 14.80
C TRP A 237 -10.37 -1.22 15.11
N GLU A 238 -9.08 -0.92 15.18
CA GLU A 238 -8.58 0.43 15.39
C GLU A 238 -7.29 0.66 14.60
N SER A 239 -7.01 1.93 14.25
CA SER A 239 -5.75 2.32 13.62
C SER A 239 -5.31 3.70 14.08
N ILE A 240 -3.99 3.93 14.13
CA ILE A 240 -3.38 5.21 14.49
C ILE A 240 -2.14 5.40 13.62
N TYR A 241 -1.98 6.61 13.09
CA TYR A 241 -0.79 7.02 12.34
C TYR A 241 -0.35 8.39 12.88
N ILE A 242 0.94 8.54 13.17
CA ILE A 242 1.52 9.79 13.70
C ILE A 242 2.67 10.20 12.78
N ASP A 243 2.52 11.35 12.11
CA ASP A 243 3.55 11.88 11.20
C ASP A 243 4.06 10.83 10.19
N CYS A 244 3.12 10.06 9.64
CA CYS A 244 3.41 8.95 8.74
C CYS A 244 2.96 9.28 7.31
N GLU A 245 3.67 8.71 6.33
CA GLU A 245 3.10 8.56 4.99
C GLU A 245 1.89 7.62 5.07
N PRO A 246 0.77 7.93 4.38
CA PRO A 246 -0.39 7.06 4.38
C PRO A 246 -0.02 5.65 3.90
N THR A 247 -0.24 4.66 4.76
CA THR A 247 0.12 3.26 4.51
C THR A 247 -0.97 2.33 5.06
N LEU A 248 -0.90 1.04 4.73
CA LEU A 248 -1.87 0.02 5.18
C LEU A 248 -3.31 0.50 4.92
N LEU A 249 -4.21 0.38 5.90
CA LEU A 249 -5.59 0.84 5.75
C LEU A 249 -5.67 2.36 5.45
N GLY A 250 -4.88 3.19 6.13
CA GLY A 250 -4.83 4.64 5.92
C GLY A 250 -4.33 5.07 4.53
N GLY A 251 -3.56 4.19 3.89
CA GLY A 251 -3.09 4.33 2.52
C GLY A 251 -4.18 4.12 1.46
N GLY A 252 -5.37 3.66 1.87
CA GLY A 252 -6.43 3.24 0.97
C GLY A 252 -7.08 4.32 0.12
N SER A 253 -7.92 3.84 -0.80
CA SER A 253 -8.69 4.64 -1.74
C SER A 253 -9.99 3.90 -2.04
N VAL A 254 -11.11 4.51 -1.66
CA VAL A 254 -12.47 3.97 -1.75
C VAL A 254 -13.27 4.84 -2.71
N ARG A 255 -13.97 4.22 -3.66
CA ARG A 255 -14.86 4.92 -4.60
C ARG A 255 -16.16 5.28 -3.89
N ILE A 256 -16.65 6.49 -4.09
CA ILE A 256 -18.02 6.88 -3.73
C ILE A 256 -18.78 7.16 -5.02
N GLY A 257 -19.71 6.28 -5.37
CA GLY A 257 -20.65 6.47 -6.48
C GLY A 257 -21.93 7.18 -6.05
N GLN A 258 -22.58 7.88 -6.97
CA GLN A 258 -23.89 8.47 -6.73
C GLN A 258 -24.96 7.35 -6.79
N GLY A 259 -25.15 6.61 -5.69
CA GLY A 259 -26.26 5.64 -5.57
C GLY A 259 -25.92 4.20 -5.16
N GLU A 260 -24.78 3.93 -4.54
CA GLU A 260 -24.55 2.61 -3.92
C GLU A 260 -25.42 2.48 -2.66
N LYS A 261 -26.61 1.89 -2.80
CA LYS A 261 -27.41 1.39 -1.67
C LYS A 261 -26.65 0.24 -1.02
N GLU A 262 -26.42 0.32 0.29
CA GLU A 262 -25.99 -0.83 1.08
C GLU A 262 -27.07 -1.94 1.00
N GLY A 263 -26.63 -3.17 0.75
CA GLY A 263 -27.47 -4.36 0.85
C GLY A 263 -27.58 -5.11 -0.47
N GLY A 264 -27.01 -6.32 -0.51
CA GLY A 264 -27.18 -7.22 -1.62
C GLY A 264 -28.64 -7.59 -1.79
N GLU A 265 -29.20 -7.24 -2.94
CA GLU A 265 -30.33 -7.92 -3.56
C GLU A 265 -30.15 -7.70 -5.07
N GLU A 266 -29.86 -8.78 -5.79
CA GLU A 266 -29.91 -8.81 -7.24
C GLU A 266 -31.32 -8.45 -7.67
N HIS A 267 -31.48 -7.33 -8.35
CA HIS A 267 -32.59 -7.13 -9.27
C HIS A 267 -32.02 -6.99 -10.66
N GLN A 268 -32.41 -7.94 -11.51
CA GLN A 268 -32.21 -7.92 -12.95
C GLN A 268 -32.74 -6.58 -13.47
N ALA A 269 -31.83 -5.71 -13.90
CA ALA A 269 -32.20 -4.50 -14.62
C ALA A 269 -32.43 -4.90 -16.08
N GLU A 270 -33.69 -4.91 -16.48
CA GLU A 270 -34.11 -4.89 -17.88
C GLU A 270 -33.47 -3.69 -18.58
N GLU A 271 -32.97 -3.97 -19.78
CA GLU A 271 -32.33 -3.06 -20.69
C GLU A 271 -33.33 -1.98 -21.15
N GLN A 272 -33.27 -0.79 -20.54
CA GLN A 272 -33.82 0.42 -21.12
C GLN A 272 -32.71 1.33 -21.63
N VAL A 273 -32.59 1.32 -22.96
CA VAL A 273 -31.84 2.27 -23.78
C VAL A 273 -32.37 3.68 -23.53
N GLY A 274 -31.52 4.58 -23.02
CA GLY A 274 -31.92 5.97 -22.78
C GLY A 274 -30.81 6.89 -22.26
N ASN A 275 -30.14 7.55 -23.21
CA ASN A 275 -29.43 8.83 -23.11
C ASN A 275 -28.03 8.84 -22.45
N GLU A 276 -27.02 8.83 -23.32
CA GLU A 276 -25.64 9.25 -23.06
C GLU A 276 -25.62 10.75 -22.72
N ASP A 277 -25.08 11.08 -21.54
CA ASP A 277 -24.58 12.39 -21.06
C ASP A 277 -24.99 12.68 -19.60
N LYS A 278 -24.59 11.79 -18.69
CA LYS A 278 -24.26 12.20 -17.32
C LYS A 278 -22.84 11.74 -17.06
N ASP A 279 -21.92 12.70 -17.01
CA ASP A 279 -20.61 12.52 -16.40
C ASP A 279 -20.83 11.97 -14.97
N ASP A 280 -20.84 10.66 -14.80
CA ASP A 280 -20.71 10.01 -13.49
C ASP A 280 -19.29 10.32 -13.01
N LYS A 281 -19.14 11.49 -12.38
CA LYS A 281 -17.85 11.94 -11.87
C LYS A 281 -17.46 11.08 -10.69
N GLU A 282 -16.63 10.07 -10.97
CA GLU A 282 -16.08 9.19 -9.94
C GLU A 282 -15.23 10.00 -8.95
N VAL A 283 -15.56 9.87 -7.66
CA VAL A 283 -14.79 10.49 -6.58
C VAL A 283 -14.18 9.40 -5.72
N TRP A 284 -12.87 9.51 -5.51
CA TRP A 284 -12.04 8.58 -4.75
C TRP A 284 -11.56 9.23 -3.47
N ILE A 285 -11.81 8.55 -2.35
CA ILE A 285 -11.62 9.09 -1.01
C ILE A 285 -10.68 8.21 -0.22
N ARG A 286 -9.71 8.83 0.47
CA ARG A 286 -8.82 8.12 1.37
C ARG A 286 -9.49 7.97 2.73
N PRO A 287 -9.33 6.84 3.43
CA PRO A 287 -9.94 6.64 4.74
C PRO A 287 -9.26 7.45 5.86
N LEU A 288 -8.23 8.24 5.56
CA LEU A 288 -7.43 8.93 6.57
C LEU A 288 -8.14 10.19 7.12
N VAL A 289 -8.52 10.16 8.40
CA VAL A 289 -9.21 11.24 9.10
C VAL A 289 -8.46 11.67 10.36
N ASN A 290 -8.80 12.85 10.89
CA ASN A 290 -8.20 13.39 12.10
C ASN A 290 -8.57 12.53 13.33
N ALA A 291 -7.58 12.11 14.11
CA ALA A 291 -7.81 11.28 15.29
C ALA A 291 -8.26 12.06 16.53
N LYS A 292 -8.22 13.40 16.52
CA LYS A 292 -8.76 14.26 17.59
C LYS A 292 -10.29 14.29 17.53
N HIS A 293 -10.91 13.17 17.90
CA HIS A 293 -12.34 12.96 17.82
C HIS A 293 -12.90 12.36 19.13
N PRO A 294 -14.07 12.80 19.64
CA PRO A 294 -14.64 12.29 20.89
C PRO A 294 -14.85 10.76 20.91
N ALA A 295 -15.19 10.17 19.76
CA ALA A 295 -15.36 8.72 19.64
C ALA A 295 -14.06 7.92 19.88
N LEU A 296 -12.90 8.56 19.75
CA LEU A 296 -11.59 7.95 19.96
C LEU A 296 -10.98 8.31 21.32
N ARG A 297 -11.74 8.94 22.23
CA ARG A 297 -11.20 9.43 23.51
C ARG A 297 -10.51 8.33 24.33
N THR A 298 -11.06 7.12 24.37
CA THR A 298 -10.45 6.00 25.10
C THR A 298 -9.12 5.60 24.49
N GLN A 299 -9.05 5.52 23.15
CA GLN A 299 -7.82 5.27 22.41
C GLN A 299 -6.79 6.39 22.64
N ALA A 300 -7.21 7.65 22.50
CA ALA A 300 -6.36 8.82 22.71
C ALA A 300 -5.79 8.88 24.13
N LYS A 301 -6.56 8.50 25.16
CA LYS A 301 -6.06 8.40 26.54
C LYS A 301 -4.97 7.35 26.72
N ARG A 302 -5.07 6.20 26.04
CA ARG A 302 -3.99 5.19 26.03
C ARG A 302 -2.70 5.74 25.42
N MET A 303 -2.83 6.63 24.44
CA MET A 303 -1.71 7.23 23.70
C MET A 303 -1.10 8.47 24.38
N SER A 304 -1.90 9.34 25.01
CA SER A 304 -1.39 10.60 25.59
C SER A 304 -0.51 10.36 26.82
N SER A 305 -0.72 9.25 27.53
CA SER A 305 0.20 8.75 28.55
C SER A 305 1.62 8.47 28.01
N LEU A 306 1.78 8.26 26.71
CA LEU A 306 3.02 7.85 26.05
C LEU A 306 3.74 9.01 25.33
N LEU A 307 3.01 10.05 24.92
CA LEU A 307 3.56 11.13 24.08
C LEU A 307 3.84 12.45 24.82
N GLY A 308 3.57 12.53 26.13
CA GLY A 308 3.84 13.76 26.91
C GLY A 308 3.07 14.99 26.44
N LEU A 309 2.08 14.81 25.55
CA LEU A 309 1.19 15.86 25.08
C LEU A 309 0.17 16.15 26.18
N ARG A 310 0.60 16.94 27.15
CA ARG A 310 -0.26 17.57 28.14
C ARG A 310 -1.28 18.41 27.37
N GLU A 311 -2.56 18.09 27.55
CA GLU A 311 -3.66 18.88 27.01
C GLU A 311 -3.54 20.30 27.59
N GLU A 312 -3.23 21.30 26.75
CA GLU A 312 -3.61 22.66 27.06
C GLU A 312 -5.12 22.74 26.83
N VAL A 313 -5.83 22.88 27.96
CA VAL A 313 -7.28 23.02 28.10
C VAL A 313 -7.72 24.38 27.59
#